data_AF-A0A957NSD9-F1
#
_entry.id   AF-A0A957NSD9-F1
#
_cell.length_a   1.000
_cell.length_b   1.000
_cell.length_c   1.000
_cell.angle_alpha   90.00
_cell.angle_beta   90.00
_cell.angle_gamma   90.00
#
_symmetry.space_group_name_H-M   'P 1'
#
loop_
_entity.id
_entity.type
_entity.pdbx_description
1 polymer ?
#
loop_
_entity_poly.entity_id
_entity_poly.type
_entity_poly.pdbx_seq_one_letter_code
_entity_poly.pdbx_strand_id
1 'polypeptide(L)'
;MSDCCAPNNRESTDKAGQTTDCCTTPNGQVPQARTTPVQNCPTCGKKGKQVGTETVKAMLAVTLHGIQPDRSYLFCRTADCAVVYFADDGKQTFIEDDLREKVYQKHPDDDDVFVCYCFRHTPGSIRVELLATGQSTVVETVTQGTKVHQCACELRNPQGSCCLGNVSGAVKRVKQELNAVQVM
;
A
#
# COMPACT_ATOMS: atom_id res chain seq x y z
N MET A 1 -5.31 -33.48 -5.09
CA MET A 1 -4.80 -32.20 -4.55
C MET A 1 -3.31 -32.22 -4.76
N SER A 2 -2.83 -31.62 -5.85
CA SER A 2 -1.40 -31.64 -6.17
C SER A 2 -0.69 -30.50 -5.44
N ASP A 3 0.38 -30.84 -4.74
CA ASP A 3 1.18 -29.95 -3.91
C ASP A 3 1.86 -28.85 -4.74
N CYS A 4 1.45 -27.60 -4.54
CA CYS A 4 2.01 -26.43 -5.22
C CYS A 4 3.37 -25.95 -4.65
N CYS A 5 4.00 -26.70 -3.72
CA CYS A 5 5.19 -26.23 -3.00
C CYS A 5 6.29 -27.31 -2.83
N ALA A 6 6.55 -28.12 -3.85
CA ALA A 6 7.75 -28.98 -3.86
C ALA A 6 8.90 -28.33 -4.68
N PRO A 7 10.09 -28.10 -4.10
CA PRO A 7 11.24 -27.61 -4.84
C PRO A 7 11.98 -28.81 -5.45
N ASN A 8 11.60 -29.22 -6.66
CA ASN A 8 12.40 -30.01 -7.64
C ASN A 8 11.46 -30.78 -8.58
N ASN A 9 10.97 -30.15 -9.65
CA ASN A 9 10.47 -30.91 -10.79
C ASN A 9 11.65 -31.28 -11.70
N ARG A 10 12.23 -32.45 -11.45
CA ARG A 10 12.91 -33.21 -12.52
C ARG A 10 11.83 -33.78 -13.42
N GLU A 11 11.99 -33.58 -14.72
CA GLU A 11 11.16 -34.14 -15.78
C GLU A 11 10.97 -35.65 -15.56
N SER A 12 9.73 -36.09 -15.41
CA SER A 12 9.37 -37.51 -15.43
C SER A 12 8.71 -37.79 -16.77
N THR A 13 9.47 -38.43 -17.67
CA THR A 13 8.95 -38.93 -18.95
C THR A 13 8.49 -40.37 -18.76
N ASP A 14 7.22 -40.65 -19.08
CA ASP A 14 6.72 -42.02 -19.22
C ASP A 14 6.41 -42.34 -20.68
N LYS A 15 6.68 -43.60 -21.04
CA LYS A 15 6.62 -44.19 -22.38
C LYS A 15 5.19 -44.32 -22.91
N ALA A 16 4.59 -43.22 -23.33
CA ALA A 16 3.58 -43.11 -24.38
C ALA A 16 3.34 -41.61 -24.55
N GLY A 17 3.99 -40.99 -25.54
CA GLY A 17 4.05 -39.54 -25.72
C GLY A 17 2.69 -38.87 -25.97
N GLN A 18 1.92 -38.63 -24.91
CA GLN A 18 0.81 -37.69 -24.88
C GLN A 18 0.91 -36.88 -23.57
N THR A 19 1.40 -35.65 -23.71
CA THR A 19 1.32 -34.62 -22.67
C THR A 19 -0.13 -34.19 -22.53
N THR A 20 -0.86 -34.71 -21.54
CA THR A 20 -2.12 -34.10 -21.11
C THR A 20 -1.80 -32.87 -20.29
N ASP A 21 -1.77 -31.73 -20.96
CA ASP A 21 -1.74 -30.40 -20.35
C ASP A 21 -3.02 -30.21 -19.53
N CYS A 22 -2.88 -29.93 -18.23
CA CYS A 22 -3.99 -29.87 -17.27
C CYS A 22 -4.71 -28.50 -17.26
N CYS A 23 -4.51 -27.69 -18.31
CA CYS A 23 -5.04 -26.34 -18.44
C CYS A 23 -5.70 -26.13 -19.80
N THR A 24 -6.83 -26.79 -20.07
CA THR A 24 -7.70 -26.40 -21.18
C THR A 24 -9.10 -26.07 -20.66
N THR A 25 -9.36 -24.79 -20.42
CA THR A 25 -10.72 -24.29 -20.19
C THR A 25 -11.44 -24.13 -21.53
N PRO A 26 -12.69 -24.59 -21.68
CA PRO A 26 -13.53 -24.20 -22.81
C PRO A 26 -13.75 -22.68 -22.78
N ASN A 27 -13.47 -22.06 -23.91
CA ASN A 27 -13.61 -20.64 -24.15
C ASN A 27 -15.09 -20.23 -24.02
N GLY A 28 -15.46 -19.71 -22.84
CA GLY A 28 -16.80 -19.20 -22.53
C GLY A 28 -16.71 -17.76 -22.04
N GLN A 29 -16.26 -16.84 -22.89
CA GLN A 29 -16.23 -15.42 -22.58
C GLN A 29 -17.66 -14.87 -22.61
N VAL A 30 -18.28 -14.78 -21.44
CA VAL A 30 -19.47 -13.95 -21.24
C VAL A 30 -19.02 -12.48 -21.33
N PRO A 31 -19.66 -11.61 -22.14
CA PRO A 31 -19.27 -10.21 -22.22
C PRO A 31 -19.54 -9.54 -20.87
N GLN A 32 -18.50 -9.30 -20.08
CA GLN A 32 -18.63 -8.43 -18.91
C GLN A 32 -18.83 -7.00 -19.41
N ALA A 33 -19.97 -6.40 -19.06
CA ALA A 33 -20.25 -5.00 -19.33
C ALA A 33 -19.13 -4.15 -18.71
N ARG A 34 -18.31 -3.51 -19.56
CA ARG A 34 -17.26 -2.58 -19.14
C ARG A 34 -17.93 -1.31 -18.62
N THR A 35 -18.24 -1.29 -17.33
CA THR A 35 -18.62 -0.07 -16.62
C THR A 35 -17.46 0.91 -16.62
N THR A 36 -17.75 2.20 -16.81
CA THR A 36 -16.74 3.26 -16.80
C THR A 36 -16.03 3.31 -15.44
N PRO A 37 -14.69 3.32 -15.40
CA PRO A 37 -13.93 3.37 -14.15
C PRO A 37 -14.21 4.65 -13.33
N VAL A 38 -14.71 4.48 -12.12
CA VAL A 38 -14.89 5.53 -11.12
C VAL A 38 -13.52 5.96 -10.59
N GLN A 39 -13.28 7.27 -10.62
CA GLN A 39 -12.01 7.87 -10.15
C GLN A 39 -12.12 8.49 -8.75
N ASN A 40 -13.33 8.58 -8.22
CA ASN A 40 -13.62 9.27 -6.96
C ASN A 40 -14.09 8.27 -5.92
N CYS A 41 -13.66 8.48 -4.67
CA CYS A 41 -14.09 7.65 -3.55
C CYS A 41 -15.61 7.70 -3.42
N PRO A 42 -16.31 6.55 -3.33
CA PRO A 42 -17.77 6.50 -3.26
C PRO A 42 -18.33 7.14 -1.97
N THR A 43 -17.51 7.26 -0.92
CA THR A 43 -17.92 7.83 0.37
C THR A 43 -17.71 9.34 0.44
N CYS A 44 -16.52 9.84 0.12
CA CYS A 44 -16.19 11.27 0.28
C CYS A 44 -16.19 12.07 -1.04
N GLY A 45 -16.37 11.40 -2.18
CA GLY A 45 -16.38 12.03 -3.51
C GLY A 45 -15.03 12.58 -3.98
N LYS A 46 -13.96 12.47 -3.20
CA LYS A 46 -12.62 12.96 -3.55
C LYS A 46 -11.92 11.99 -4.51
N LYS A 47 -11.11 12.53 -5.42
CA LYS A 47 -10.33 11.75 -6.38
C LYS A 47 -9.37 10.80 -5.66
N GLY A 48 -9.44 9.51 -6.00
CA GLY A 48 -8.49 8.49 -5.55
C GLY A 48 -7.22 8.46 -6.38
N LYS A 49 -6.19 7.81 -5.85
CA LYS A 49 -4.93 7.53 -6.56
C LYS A 49 -4.88 6.04 -6.87
N GLN A 50 -4.60 5.65 -8.11
CA GLN A 50 -4.43 4.22 -8.45
C GLN A 50 -3.34 3.58 -7.58
N VAL A 51 -3.60 2.34 -7.15
CA VAL A 51 -2.69 1.53 -6.33
C VAL A 51 -2.61 0.11 -6.89
N GLY A 52 -1.46 -0.55 -6.77
CA GLY A 52 -1.28 -1.93 -7.18
C GLY A 52 -2.13 -2.89 -6.36
N THR A 53 -2.68 -3.92 -7.00
CA THR A 53 -3.48 -4.95 -6.32
C THR A 53 -2.63 -5.72 -5.31
N GLU A 54 -1.32 -5.88 -5.56
CA GLU A 54 -0.35 -6.42 -4.61
C GLU A 54 -0.24 -5.59 -3.33
N THR A 55 -0.27 -4.25 -3.42
CA THR A 55 -0.28 -3.38 -2.23
C THR A 55 -1.53 -3.63 -1.40
N VAL A 56 -2.70 -3.67 -2.05
CA VAL A 56 -3.98 -3.91 -1.36
C VAL A 56 -3.94 -5.26 -0.65
N LYS A 57 -3.54 -6.32 -1.35
CA LYS A 57 -3.40 -7.66 -0.76
C LYS A 57 -2.42 -7.72 0.40
N ALA A 58 -1.28 -7.03 0.29
CA ALA A 58 -0.26 -6.99 1.35
C ALA A 58 -0.75 -6.22 2.59
N MET A 59 -1.58 -5.19 2.40
CA MET A 59 -2.08 -4.32 3.47
C MET A 59 -3.28 -4.90 4.22
N LEU A 60 -4.13 -5.70 3.58
CA LEU A 60 -5.33 -6.23 4.24
C LEU A 60 -4.98 -7.24 5.35
N ALA A 61 -5.61 -7.05 6.51
CA ALA A 61 -5.63 -7.98 7.64
C ALA A 61 -6.80 -8.97 7.55
N VAL A 62 -7.78 -8.70 6.69
CA VAL A 62 -8.95 -9.54 6.42
C VAL A 62 -8.68 -10.61 5.35
N THR A 63 -9.62 -11.54 5.18
CA THR A 63 -9.54 -12.57 4.13
C THR A 63 -9.48 -11.96 2.72
N LEU A 64 -8.63 -12.54 1.87
CA LEU A 64 -8.48 -12.10 0.47
C LEU A 64 -9.48 -12.76 -0.49
N HIS A 65 -10.35 -13.68 -0.02
CA HIS A 65 -11.31 -14.38 -0.89
C HIS A 65 -12.25 -13.45 -1.68
N GLY A 66 -12.49 -12.23 -1.17
CA GLY A 66 -13.35 -11.23 -1.81
C GLY A 66 -12.63 -10.25 -2.74
N ILE A 67 -11.30 -10.30 -2.85
CA ILE A 67 -10.55 -9.39 -3.74
C ILE A 67 -10.91 -9.74 -5.19
N GLN A 68 -11.34 -8.74 -5.95
CA GLN A 68 -11.54 -8.85 -7.39
C GLN A 68 -10.17 -8.71 -8.10
N PRO A 69 -9.61 -9.78 -8.70
CA PRO A 69 -8.27 -9.73 -9.28
C PRO A 69 -8.19 -8.94 -10.59
N ASP A 70 -9.30 -8.88 -11.35
CA ASP A 70 -9.37 -8.22 -12.66
C ASP A 70 -9.70 -6.72 -12.56
N ARG A 71 -9.78 -6.18 -11.34
CA ARG A 71 -10.11 -4.78 -11.08
C ARG A 71 -8.88 -3.99 -10.66
N SER A 72 -8.88 -2.71 -11.02
CA SER A 72 -7.96 -1.75 -10.43
C SER A 72 -8.52 -1.23 -9.11
N TYR A 73 -7.62 -0.95 -8.17
CA TYR A 73 -7.96 -0.31 -6.90
C TYR A 73 -7.40 1.11 -6.85
N LEU A 74 -8.07 1.95 -6.07
CA LEU A 74 -7.68 3.32 -5.80
C LEU A 74 -7.58 3.55 -4.30
N PHE A 75 -6.56 4.31 -3.90
CA PHE A 75 -6.32 4.79 -2.55
C PHE A 75 -7.01 6.14 -2.31
N CYS A 76 -7.83 6.21 -1.27
CA CYS A 76 -8.44 7.44 -0.76
C CYS A 76 -7.56 8.05 0.33
N ARG A 77 -6.93 9.19 0.03
CA ARG A 77 -6.02 9.90 0.94
C ARG A 77 -6.70 10.88 1.90
N THR A 78 -8.02 11.04 1.83
CA THR A 78 -8.74 12.06 2.60
C THR A 78 -8.78 11.68 4.06
N ALA A 79 -8.32 12.57 4.95
CA ALA A 79 -8.14 12.26 6.37
C ALA A 79 -9.44 11.80 7.04
N ASP A 80 -10.51 12.59 6.90
CA ASP A 80 -11.80 12.35 7.55
C ASP A 80 -12.67 11.27 6.86
N CYS A 81 -12.10 10.47 5.96
CA CYS A 81 -12.82 9.40 5.26
C CYS A 81 -12.33 8.04 5.76
N ALA A 82 -13.22 7.18 6.27
CA ALA A 82 -12.84 5.85 6.74
C ALA A 82 -12.33 4.92 5.62
N VAL A 83 -12.76 5.13 4.38
CA VAL A 83 -12.33 4.34 3.21
C VAL A 83 -10.86 4.60 2.91
N VAL A 84 -10.07 3.52 2.83
CA VAL A 84 -8.67 3.54 2.41
C VAL A 84 -8.54 3.10 0.95
N TYR A 85 -9.16 1.98 0.59
CA TYR A 85 -9.15 1.47 -0.79
C TYR A 85 -10.55 1.33 -1.34
N PHE A 86 -10.71 1.53 -2.65
CA PHE A 86 -11.95 1.22 -3.35
C PHE A 86 -11.64 0.69 -4.75
N ALA A 87 -12.46 -0.24 -5.24
CA ALA A 87 -12.36 -0.75 -6.60
C ALA A 87 -12.81 0.32 -7.61
N ASP A 88 -12.30 0.22 -8.84
CA ASP A 88 -12.62 1.13 -9.94
C ASP A 88 -14.10 1.11 -10.39
N ASP A 89 -14.92 0.18 -9.91
CA ASP A 89 -16.37 0.17 -10.11
C ASP A 89 -17.15 0.87 -8.98
N GLY A 90 -16.45 1.30 -7.92
CA GLY A 90 -17.01 1.95 -6.74
C GLY A 90 -17.82 1.05 -5.82
N LYS A 91 -17.91 -0.27 -6.08
CA LYS A 91 -18.77 -1.20 -5.33
C LYS A 91 -18.06 -1.82 -4.14
N GLN A 92 -16.77 -2.13 -4.27
CA GLN A 92 -15.97 -2.69 -3.19
C GLN A 92 -15.13 -1.60 -2.54
N THR A 93 -15.17 -1.55 -1.21
CA THR A 93 -14.36 -0.64 -0.40
C THR A 93 -13.71 -1.40 0.75
N PHE A 94 -12.52 -0.94 1.14
CA PHE A 94 -11.84 -1.36 2.37
C PHE A 94 -11.58 -0.14 3.22
N ILE A 95 -11.89 -0.24 4.50
CA ILE A 95 -11.69 0.82 5.50
C ILE A 95 -10.38 0.58 6.26
N GLU A 96 -9.95 1.57 7.05
CA GLU A 96 -8.69 1.46 7.79
C GLU A 96 -8.64 0.24 8.73
N ASP A 97 -9.77 -0.13 9.35
CA ASP A 97 -9.84 -1.30 10.25
C ASP A 97 -9.63 -2.64 9.53
N ASP A 98 -9.76 -2.67 8.19
CA ASP A 98 -9.46 -3.85 7.38
C ASP A 98 -7.95 -4.03 7.13
N LEU A 99 -7.13 -3.03 7.46
CA LEU A 99 -5.69 -3.01 7.18
C LEU A 99 -4.84 -3.44 8.40
N ARG A 100 -3.64 -3.92 8.10
CA ARG A 100 -2.61 -4.29 9.08
C ARG A 100 -1.92 -3.09 9.71
N GLU A 101 -1.91 -1.96 9.02
CA GLU A 101 -1.15 -0.76 9.37
C GLU A 101 -2.09 0.44 9.36
N LYS A 102 -1.89 1.36 10.32
CA LYS A 102 -2.51 2.70 10.30
C LYS A 102 -2.01 3.50 9.11
N VAL A 103 -2.87 4.35 8.54
CA VAL A 103 -2.57 5.09 7.31
C VAL A 103 -2.19 6.54 7.63
N TYR A 104 -0.94 6.92 7.36
CA TYR A 104 -0.41 8.27 7.60
C TYR A 104 -1.30 9.40 7.08
N GLN A 105 -1.90 9.29 5.89
CA GLN A 105 -2.77 10.34 5.36
C GLN A 105 -4.10 10.49 6.11
N LYS A 106 -4.49 9.50 6.91
CA LYS A 106 -5.65 9.52 7.80
C LYS A 106 -5.32 10.12 9.17
N HIS A 107 -4.08 9.94 9.61
CA HIS A 107 -3.58 10.39 10.92
C HIS A 107 -2.30 11.21 10.76
N PRO A 108 -2.33 12.36 10.06
CA PRO A 108 -1.11 13.10 9.73
C PRO A 108 -0.43 13.69 10.98
N ASP A 109 -1.16 13.89 12.06
CA ASP A 109 -0.70 14.52 13.31
C ASP A 109 -0.45 13.51 14.45
N ASP A 110 -0.66 12.22 14.20
CA ASP A 110 -0.38 11.16 15.16
C ASP A 110 1.13 10.84 15.15
N ASP A 111 1.76 10.97 16.32
CA ASP A 111 3.21 10.78 16.49
C ASP A 111 3.63 9.29 16.42
N ASP A 112 2.68 8.35 16.51
CA ASP A 112 2.94 6.90 16.49
C ASP A 112 2.69 6.25 15.12
N VAL A 113 2.04 6.95 14.18
CA VAL A 113 1.76 6.41 12.84
C VAL A 113 2.98 6.54 11.92
N PHE A 114 3.30 5.45 11.20
CA PHE A 114 4.45 5.45 10.29
C PHE A 114 4.26 6.42 9.12
N VAL A 115 5.19 7.36 8.97
CA VAL A 115 5.35 8.13 7.74
C VAL A 115 6.26 7.41 6.73
N CYS A 116 7.18 6.55 7.22
CA CYS A 116 7.95 5.61 6.42
C CYS A 116 7.82 4.18 6.95
N TYR A 117 7.01 3.36 6.27
CA TYR A 117 6.73 1.97 6.65
C TYR A 117 7.88 0.98 6.39
N CYS A 118 8.83 1.35 5.53
CA CYS A 118 9.99 0.50 5.22
C CYS A 118 11.04 0.59 6.33
N PHE A 119 11.34 1.81 6.79
CA PHE A 119 12.40 2.07 7.77
C PHE A 119 11.85 2.48 9.15
N ARG A 120 10.53 2.34 9.36
CA ARG A 120 9.82 2.54 10.63
C ARG A 120 10.01 3.92 11.26
N HIS A 121 9.96 4.97 10.45
CA HIS A 121 9.94 6.35 10.96
C HIS A 121 8.50 6.84 11.19
N THR A 122 8.29 7.50 12.33
CA THR A 122 7.06 8.19 12.72
C THR A 122 7.32 9.69 12.95
N PRO A 123 6.29 10.55 12.95
CA PRO A 123 6.44 11.96 13.35
C PRO A 123 7.03 12.11 14.76
N GLY A 124 6.68 11.23 15.71
CA GLY A 124 7.27 11.19 17.04
C GLY A 124 8.77 10.91 17.02
N SER A 125 9.23 9.93 16.22
CA SER A 125 10.67 9.64 16.07
C SER A 125 11.46 10.83 15.50
N ILE A 126 10.86 11.55 14.55
CA ILE A 126 11.42 12.76 13.95
C ILE A 126 11.49 13.88 15.00
N ARG A 127 10.43 14.05 15.80
CA ARG A 127 10.36 15.04 16.88
C ARG A 127 11.46 14.81 17.92
N VAL A 128 11.65 13.56 18.35
CA VAL A 128 12.70 13.17 19.29
C VAL A 128 14.09 13.52 18.75
N GLU A 129 14.38 13.20 17.48
CA GLU A 129 15.67 13.52 16.86
C GLU A 129 15.92 15.03 16.77
N LEU A 130 14.90 15.80 16.36
CA LEU A 130 14.97 17.26 16.27
C LEU A 130 15.21 17.91 17.63
N LEU A 131 14.54 17.44 18.69
CA LEU A 131 14.74 17.95 20.05
C LEU A 131 16.15 17.64 20.56
N ALA A 132 16.70 16.47 20.24
CA ALA A 132 18.02 16.05 20.70
C ALA A 132 19.18 16.71 19.94
N THR A 133 19.03 16.95 18.64
CA THR A 133 20.15 17.33 17.75
C THR A 133 19.96 18.67 17.02
N GLY A 134 18.74 19.23 17.04
CA GLY A 134 18.37 20.40 16.26
C GLY A 134 18.18 20.15 14.75
N GLN A 135 18.44 18.92 14.28
CA GLN A 135 18.33 18.54 12.87
C GLN A 135 17.63 17.18 12.75
N SER A 136 17.22 16.81 11.53
CA SER A 136 16.70 15.46 11.28
C SER A 136 17.44 14.81 10.13
N THR A 137 17.89 13.57 10.34
CA THR A 137 18.58 12.76 9.33
C THR A 137 17.60 11.91 8.51
N VAL A 138 16.33 11.83 8.90
CA VAL A 138 15.34 10.90 8.34
C VAL A 138 15.17 11.03 6.82
N VAL A 139 15.15 12.25 6.26
CA VAL A 139 15.03 12.43 4.81
C VAL A 139 16.24 11.82 4.08
N GLU A 140 17.44 12.00 4.61
CA GLU A 140 18.67 11.47 4.05
C GLU A 140 18.72 9.94 4.14
N THR A 141 18.44 9.38 5.32
CA THR A 141 18.48 7.93 5.54
C THR A 141 17.46 7.19 4.67
N VAL A 142 16.22 7.71 4.58
CA VAL A 142 15.18 7.15 3.71
C VAL A 142 15.59 7.26 2.25
N THR A 143 16.14 8.40 1.82
CA THR A 143 16.64 8.58 0.45
C THR A 143 17.71 7.56 0.11
N GLN A 144 18.67 7.35 1.00
CA GLN A 144 19.75 6.40 0.78
C GLN A 144 19.23 4.97 0.69
N GLY A 145 18.37 4.56 1.64
CA GLY A 145 17.75 3.23 1.61
C GLY A 145 16.93 2.97 0.34
N THR A 146 16.25 3.99 -0.19
CA THR A 146 15.56 3.89 -1.49
C THR A 146 16.53 3.75 -2.66
N LYS A 147 17.62 4.52 -2.70
CA LYS A 147 18.63 4.44 -3.78
C LYS A 147 19.29 3.07 -3.87
N VAL A 148 19.51 2.41 -2.74
CA VAL A 148 20.09 1.06 -2.68
C VAL A 148 19.04 -0.05 -2.68
N HIS A 149 17.79 0.25 -3.06
CA HIS A 149 16.70 -0.71 -3.21
C HIS A 149 16.35 -1.53 -1.95
N GLN A 150 16.58 -0.98 -0.76
CA GLN A 150 16.20 -1.62 0.52
C GLN A 150 14.74 -1.37 0.90
N CYS A 151 14.05 -0.44 0.22
CA CYS A 151 12.64 -0.17 0.47
C CYS A 151 11.72 -1.08 -0.38
N ALA A 152 10.52 -1.34 0.14
CA ALA A 152 9.46 -2.05 -0.56
C ALA A 152 8.15 -1.25 -0.48
N CYS A 153 8.17 0.02 -0.91
CA CYS A 153 7.02 0.92 -0.74
C CYS A 153 5.74 0.38 -1.39
N GLU A 154 5.85 -0.29 -2.54
CA GLU A 154 4.72 -0.90 -3.25
C GLU A 154 4.04 -2.05 -2.48
N LEU A 155 4.68 -2.55 -1.41
CA LEU A 155 4.15 -3.63 -0.58
C LEU A 155 3.98 -3.27 0.89
N ARG A 156 4.69 -2.24 1.38
CA ARG A 156 4.69 -1.84 2.80
C ARG A 156 3.98 -0.53 3.07
N ASN A 157 3.84 0.35 2.08
CA ASN A 157 3.17 1.63 2.24
C ASN A 157 1.72 1.51 1.76
N PRO A 158 0.71 1.83 2.58
CA PRO A 158 -0.69 1.83 2.14
C PRO A 158 -0.95 2.70 0.89
N GLN A 159 -0.15 3.75 0.67
CA GLN A 159 -0.25 4.58 -0.53
C GLN A 159 0.18 3.85 -1.83
N GLY A 160 0.92 2.73 -1.73
CA GLY A 160 1.54 2.02 -2.86
C GLY A 160 2.38 2.95 -3.73
N SER A 161 3.25 3.72 -3.09
CA SER A 161 4.27 4.52 -3.77
C SER A 161 5.33 5.01 -2.79
N CYS A 162 6.44 5.55 -3.31
CA CYS A 162 7.52 6.11 -2.49
C CYS A 162 7.00 7.12 -1.44
N CYS A 163 7.40 6.92 -0.18
CA CYS A 163 6.97 7.73 0.95
C CYS A 163 7.74 9.06 1.11
N LEU A 164 8.79 9.31 0.32
CA LEU A 164 9.73 10.42 0.52
C LEU A 164 9.03 11.80 0.58
N GLY A 165 8.00 12.03 -0.24
CA GLY A 165 7.21 13.26 -0.17
C GLY A 165 6.47 13.44 1.15
N ASN A 166 5.92 12.36 1.72
CA ASN A 166 5.27 12.39 3.03
C ASN A 166 6.32 12.61 4.13
N VAL A 167 7.47 11.95 4.05
CA VAL A 167 8.58 12.06 5.02
C VAL A 167 9.10 13.50 5.07
N SER A 168 9.44 14.09 3.93
CA SER A 168 9.88 15.50 3.86
C SER A 168 8.82 16.46 4.39
N GLY A 169 7.54 16.18 4.11
CA GLY A 169 6.41 16.94 4.66
C GLY A 169 6.33 16.86 6.19
N ALA A 170 6.46 15.65 6.76
CA ALA A 170 6.44 15.42 8.20
C ALA A 170 7.60 16.12 8.91
N VAL A 171 8.83 16.00 8.40
CA VAL A 171 10.00 16.69 8.97
C VAL A 171 9.80 18.20 8.99
N LYS A 172 9.30 18.78 7.88
CA LYS A 172 9.00 20.21 7.82
C LYS A 172 7.93 20.60 8.85
N ARG A 173 6.83 19.86 8.93
CA ARG A 173 5.71 20.12 9.86
C ARG A 173 6.17 20.07 11.31
N VAL A 174 6.81 18.97 11.72
CA VAL A 174 7.30 18.77 13.10
C VAL A 174 8.30 19.87 13.49
N LYS A 175 9.21 20.26 12.59
CA LYS A 175 10.13 21.37 12.85
C LYS A 175 9.39 22.70 13.07
N GLN A 176 8.35 22.98 12.29
CA GLN A 176 7.53 24.18 12.46
C GLN A 176 6.77 24.18 13.80
N GLU A 177 6.22 23.04 14.22
CA GLU A 177 5.56 22.89 15.52
C GLU A 177 6.53 23.15 16.69
N LEU A 178 7.73 22.57 16.65
CA LEU A 178 8.74 22.77 17.70
C LEU A 178 9.18 24.24 17.79
N ASN A 179 9.36 24.91 16.65
CA ASN A 179 9.69 26.33 16.63
C ASN A 179 8.55 27.19 17.20
N ALA A 180 7.29 26.85 16.90
CA ALA A 180 6.14 27.58 17.42
C ALA A 180 6.06 27.48 18.96
N VAL A 181 6.38 26.31 19.53
CA VAL A 181 6.41 26.10 20.99
C VAL A 181 7.56 26.85 21.67
N GLN A 182 8.71 27.02 21.01
CA GLN A 182 9.86 27.75 21.57
C GLN A 182 9.70 29.28 21.57
N VAL A 183 8.75 29.81 20.80
CA VAL A 183 8.48 31.26 20.70
C VAL A 183 7.35 31.70 21.65
N MET A 184 6.64 30.76 22.27
CA MET A 184 5.64 31.00 23.31
C MET A 184 6.24 30.95 24.71
#